data_AF-A0A0G3GDT1-F1
#
_entry.id   AF-A0A0G3GDT1-F1
#
_cell.length_a   1.000
_cell.length_b   1.000
_cell.length_c   1.000
_cell.angle_alpha   90.00
_cell.angle_beta   90.00
_cell.angle_gamma   90.00
#
_symmetry.space_group_name_H-M   'P 1'
#
loop_
_entity.id
_entity.type
_entity.pdbx_description
1 polymer ?
#
loop_
_entity_poly.entity_id
_entity_poly.type
_entity_poly.pdbx_seq_one_letter_code
_entity_poly.pdbx_strand_id
1 'polypeptide(L)'
;MQLSSFLQSILVTQPSQHECLLLIKLLKSQGAMAAMTWPSQDMQPISLNALKSASGECFVEGFHKLDKLRIQALRHLKEVSAPIGRNDSRNKIGLLNKIEQLESEKQLVEGNLLVVTHALQLSLNLCEKYVRLVNHPERAETFKAERLEILQMLSYSQNRQ
;
A
#
# COMPACT_ATOMS: atom_id res chain seq x y z
N MET A 1 -12.46 -27.36 -24.37
CA MET A 1 -12.84 -25.94 -24.25
C MET A 1 -11.56 -25.10 -24.24
N GLN A 2 -11.33 -24.24 -25.25
CA GLN A 2 -10.06 -23.49 -25.40
C GLN A 2 -9.79 -22.48 -24.27
N LEU A 3 -10.84 -21.91 -23.69
CA LEU A 3 -10.73 -20.97 -22.57
C LEU A 3 -10.19 -21.63 -21.30
N SER A 4 -10.60 -22.86 -20.97
CA SER A 4 -10.13 -23.53 -19.76
C SER A 4 -8.65 -23.91 -19.86
N SER A 5 -8.19 -24.36 -21.04
CA SER A 5 -6.78 -24.62 -21.28
C SER A 5 -5.94 -23.35 -21.20
N PHE A 6 -6.47 -22.22 -21.67
CA PHE A 6 -5.80 -20.93 -21.55
C PHE A 6 -5.68 -20.44 -20.10
N LEU A 7 -6.76 -20.56 -19.31
CA LEU A 7 -6.73 -20.20 -17.88
C LEU A 7 -5.73 -21.07 -17.11
N GLN A 8 -5.64 -22.36 -17.47
CA GLN A 8 -4.64 -23.26 -16.91
C GLN A 8 -3.21 -22.91 -17.35
N SER A 9 -3.01 -22.52 -18.61
CA SER A 9 -1.67 -22.13 -19.08
C SER A 9 -1.17 -20.87 -18.37
N ILE A 10 -2.06 -19.92 -18.04
CA ILE A 10 -1.71 -18.75 -17.21
C ILE A 10 -1.18 -19.15 -15.83
N LEU A 11 -1.71 -20.22 -15.23
CA LEU A 11 -1.29 -20.68 -13.90
C LEU A 11 0.08 -21.39 -13.91
N VAL A 12 0.52 -21.87 -15.07
CA VAL A 12 1.78 -22.60 -15.23
C VAL A 12 2.90 -21.71 -15.79
N THR A 13 2.54 -20.67 -16.55
CA THR A 13 3.51 -19.79 -17.22
C THR A 13 3.82 -18.59 -16.32
N GLN A 14 5.05 -18.07 -16.38
CA GLN A 14 5.41 -16.77 -15.80
C GLN A 14 5.42 -15.70 -16.91
N PRO A 15 4.29 -15.07 -17.24
CA PRO A 15 4.24 -14.00 -18.22
C PRO A 15 5.01 -12.77 -17.74
N SER A 16 5.53 -11.99 -18.70
CA SER A 16 6.18 -10.72 -18.39
C SER A 16 5.21 -9.74 -17.72
N GLN A 17 5.73 -8.72 -17.03
CA GLN A 17 4.88 -7.74 -16.33
C GLN A 17 3.91 -7.01 -17.26
N HIS A 18 4.34 -6.70 -18.49
CA HIS A 18 3.50 -6.06 -19.50
C HIS A 18 2.35 -6.97 -19.96
N GLU A 19 2.66 -8.25 -20.20
CA GLU A 19 1.66 -9.26 -20.55
C GLU A 19 0.66 -9.49 -19.41
N CYS A 20 1.12 -9.51 -18.16
CA CYS A 20 0.24 -9.64 -17.00
C CYS A 20 -0.82 -8.54 -16.94
N LEU A 21 -0.45 -7.28 -17.19
CA LEU A 21 -1.38 -6.15 -17.17
C LEU A 21 -2.46 -6.28 -18.26
N LEU A 22 -2.06 -6.72 -19.46
CA LEU A 22 -2.99 -6.96 -20.57
C LEU A 22 -3.94 -8.12 -20.24
N LEU A 23 -3.42 -9.23 -19.71
CA LEU A 23 -4.20 -10.40 -19.31
C LEU A 23 -5.17 -10.09 -18.16
N ILE A 24 -4.77 -9.26 -17.18
CA ILE A 24 -5.67 -8.83 -16.10
C ILE A 24 -6.84 -8.03 -16.65
N LYS A 25 -6.59 -7.10 -17.59
CA LYS A 25 -7.65 -6.29 -18.20
C LYS A 25 -8.65 -7.18 -18.94
N LEU A 26 -8.14 -8.16 -19.68
CA LEU A 26 -8.90 -9.12 -20.46
C LEU A 26 -9.76 -10.07 -19.59
N LEU A 27 -9.18 -10.64 -18.53
CA LEU A 27 -9.91 -11.54 -17.63
C LEU A 27 -10.95 -10.81 -16.77
N LYS A 28 -10.77 -9.51 -16.52
CA LYS A 28 -11.78 -8.66 -15.89
C LYS A 28 -12.95 -8.38 -16.84
N SER A 29 -12.68 -8.08 -18.11
CA SER A 29 -13.75 -7.85 -19.09
C SER A 29 -14.57 -9.11 -19.35
N GLN A 30 -13.94 -10.29 -19.35
CA GLN A 30 -14.65 -11.58 -19.53
C GLN A 30 -15.74 -11.84 -18.47
N GLY A 31 -15.54 -11.41 -17.22
CA GLY A 31 -16.51 -11.61 -16.13
C GLY A 31 -17.76 -10.73 -16.24
N ALA A 32 -17.67 -9.60 -16.95
CA ALA A 32 -18.76 -8.66 -17.14
C ALA A 32 -19.40 -8.76 -18.53
N MET A 33 -18.61 -9.12 -19.53
CA MET A 33 -19.01 -9.24 -20.93
C MET A 33 -18.32 -10.47 -21.46
N ALA A 34 -19.08 -11.52 -21.74
CA ALA A 34 -18.54 -12.67 -22.44
C ALA A 34 -18.21 -12.24 -23.88
N ALA A 35 -16.99 -11.75 -24.03
CA ALA A 35 -16.32 -11.40 -25.27
C ALA A 35 -14.84 -11.22 -24.92
N MET A 36 -14.16 -12.34 -24.71
CA MET A 36 -12.72 -12.36 -24.53
C MET A 36 -12.08 -12.63 -25.88
N THR A 37 -11.38 -11.64 -26.42
CA THR A 37 -10.61 -11.78 -27.66
C THR A 37 -9.13 -11.72 -27.33
N TRP A 38 -8.44 -12.85 -27.49
CA TRP A 38 -6.99 -12.89 -27.36
C TRP A 38 -6.35 -13.16 -28.72
N PRO A 39 -5.55 -12.22 -29.26
CA PRO A 39 -5.04 -12.29 -30.63
C PRO A 39 -4.25 -13.56 -30.97
N SER A 40 -3.60 -14.17 -29.97
CA SER A 40 -2.70 -15.32 -30.19
C SER A 40 -3.37 -16.68 -30.04
N GLN A 41 -4.67 -16.77 -29.74
CA GLN A 41 -5.36 -18.05 -29.46
C GLN A 41 -6.68 -18.24 -30.21
N ASP A 42 -6.97 -17.47 -31.27
CA ASP A 42 -8.22 -17.57 -32.05
C ASP A 42 -9.48 -17.64 -31.18
N MET A 43 -9.46 -16.98 -30.01
CA MET A 43 -10.61 -16.96 -29.12
C MET A 43 -11.64 -15.96 -29.66
N GLN A 44 -12.74 -16.51 -30.17
CA GLN A 44 -13.88 -15.72 -30.61
C GLN A 44 -14.75 -15.32 -29.41
N PRO A 45 -15.28 -14.10 -29.40
CA PRO A 45 -16.18 -13.65 -28.35
C PRO A 45 -17.50 -14.43 -28.45
N ILE A 46 -17.97 -15.00 -27.33
CA ILE A 46 -19.25 -15.71 -27.25
C ILE A 46 -20.10 -15.14 -26.13
N SER A 47 -21.43 -15.10 -26.28
CA SER A 47 -22.33 -14.55 -25.26
C SER A 47 -22.23 -15.28 -23.91
N LEU A 48 -22.63 -14.60 -22.83
CA LEU A 48 -22.50 -15.16 -21.48
C LEU A 48 -23.36 -16.42 -21.31
N ASN A 49 -24.51 -16.46 -21.99
CA ASN A 49 -25.39 -17.62 -21.98
C ASN A 49 -24.80 -18.78 -22.78
N ALA A 50 -24.19 -18.51 -23.94
CA ALA A 50 -23.47 -19.53 -24.71
C ALA A 50 -22.30 -20.10 -23.90
N LEU A 51 -21.57 -19.24 -23.17
CA LEU A 51 -20.48 -19.67 -22.28
C LEU A 51 -21.00 -20.52 -21.10
N LYS A 52 -22.15 -20.15 -20.51
CA LYS A 52 -22.79 -20.94 -19.44
C LYS A 52 -23.25 -22.31 -19.93
N SER A 53 -23.89 -22.39 -21.11
CA SER A 53 -24.29 -23.67 -21.70
C SER A 53 -23.07 -24.55 -22.01
N ALA A 54 -22.09 -24.02 -22.74
CA ALA A 54 -20.87 -24.76 -23.10
C ALA A 54 -20.07 -25.22 -21.86
N SER A 55 -20.08 -24.44 -20.78
CA SER A 55 -19.44 -24.84 -19.54
C SER A 55 -20.20 -25.92 -18.79
N GLY A 56 -21.54 -25.92 -18.83
CA GLY A 56 -22.38 -27.01 -18.33
C GLY A 56 -22.13 -28.33 -19.06
N GLU A 57 -21.84 -28.28 -20.36
CA GLU A 57 -21.51 -29.47 -21.16
C GLU A 57 -20.09 -30.00 -20.90
N CYS A 58 -19.14 -29.10 -20.61
CA CYS A 58 -17.73 -29.48 -20.41
C CYS A 58 -17.36 -29.79 -18.96
N PHE A 59 -18.13 -29.29 -17.98
CA PHE A 59 -17.78 -29.39 -16.56
C PHE A 59 -19.00 -29.79 -15.73
N VAL A 60 -18.79 -30.72 -14.79
CA VAL A 60 -19.82 -31.16 -13.82
C VAL A 60 -20.37 -30.00 -12.98
N GLU A 61 -19.52 -29.05 -12.60
CA GLU A 61 -19.90 -27.82 -11.87
C GLU A 61 -20.28 -26.64 -12.81
N GLY A 62 -20.33 -26.90 -14.12
CA GLY A 62 -20.67 -25.92 -15.14
C GLY A 62 -19.80 -24.66 -15.13
N PHE A 63 -20.47 -23.52 -15.29
CA PHE A 63 -19.85 -22.19 -15.29
C PHE A 63 -19.07 -21.87 -14.01
N HIS A 64 -19.46 -22.45 -12.87
CA HIS A 64 -18.82 -22.15 -11.59
C HIS A 64 -17.35 -22.56 -11.56
N LYS A 65 -17.02 -23.74 -12.09
CA LYS A 65 -15.63 -24.21 -12.22
C LYS A 65 -14.80 -23.32 -13.13
N LEU A 66 -15.39 -22.86 -14.23
CA LEU A 66 -14.74 -21.95 -15.17
C LEU A 66 -14.47 -20.58 -14.53
N ASP A 67 -15.43 -20.03 -13.79
CA ASP A 67 -15.25 -18.76 -13.07
C ASP A 67 -14.21 -18.87 -11.95
N LYS A 68 -14.17 -20.02 -11.25
CA LYS A 68 -13.12 -20.31 -10.26
C LYS A 68 -11.72 -20.30 -10.88
N LEU A 69 -11.55 -20.94 -12.04
CA LEU A 69 -10.28 -20.91 -12.80
C LEU A 69 -9.91 -19.49 -13.23
N ARG A 70 -10.90 -18.70 -13.67
CA ARG A 70 -10.69 -17.29 -14.04
C ARG A 70 -10.21 -16.46 -12.85
N ILE A 71 -10.84 -16.63 -11.68
CA ILE A 71 -10.45 -15.93 -10.45
C ILE A 71 -9.03 -16.35 -10.02
N GLN A 72 -8.69 -17.63 -10.12
CA GLN A 72 -7.35 -18.12 -9.81
C GLN A 72 -6.29 -17.52 -10.74
N ALA A 73 -6.54 -17.52 -12.05
CA ALA A 73 -5.64 -16.90 -13.03
C ALA A 73 -5.47 -15.39 -12.76
N LEU A 74 -6.56 -14.68 -12.41
CA LEU A 74 -6.51 -13.26 -12.03
C LEU A 74 -5.67 -13.00 -10.78
N ARG A 75 -5.73 -13.88 -9.78
CA ARG A 75 -4.90 -13.76 -8.56
C ARG A 75 -3.43 -14.00 -8.89
N HIS A 76 -3.14 -15.08 -9.62
CA HIS A 76 -1.78 -15.42 -10.03
C HIS A 76 -1.12 -14.28 -10.81
N LEU A 77 -1.81 -13.70 -11.80
CA LEU A 77 -1.29 -12.57 -12.57
C LEU A 77 -1.08 -11.31 -11.72
N LYS A 78 -1.93 -11.06 -10.71
CA LYS A 78 -1.75 -9.94 -9.79
C LYS A 78 -0.53 -10.14 -8.88
N GLU A 79 -0.29 -11.37 -8.43
CA GLU A 79 0.87 -11.72 -7.62
C GLU A 79 2.18 -11.59 -8.42
N VAL A 80 2.19 -12.08 -9.66
CA VAL A 80 3.37 -11.98 -10.55
C VAL A 80 3.62 -10.54 -11.02
N SER A 81 2.56 -9.76 -11.25
CA SER A 81 2.69 -8.37 -11.73
C SER A 81 2.84 -7.32 -10.63
N ALA A 82 2.58 -7.68 -9.37
CA ALA A 82 2.76 -6.79 -8.25
C ALA A 82 4.25 -6.40 -8.19
N PRO A 83 4.60 -5.11 -8.39
CA PRO A 83 5.93 -4.69 -8.04
C PRO A 83 6.09 -4.95 -6.55
N ILE A 84 7.15 -5.65 -6.18
CA ILE A 84 7.58 -5.86 -4.79
C ILE A 84 7.49 -4.48 -4.11
N GLY A 85 6.43 -4.25 -3.32
CA GLY A 85 6.22 -2.99 -2.60
C GLY A 85 5.05 -2.07 -2.99
N ARG A 86 4.18 -2.36 -3.98
CA ARG A 86 2.91 -1.60 -4.09
C ARG A 86 1.84 -2.18 -3.17
N ASN A 87 1.79 -1.63 -1.95
CA ASN A 87 0.67 -1.73 -1.01
C ASN A 87 -0.62 -1.28 -1.70
N ASP A 88 -1.37 -2.23 -2.25
CA ASP A 88 -2.68 -1.98 -2.83
C ASP A 88 -3.67 -1.81 -1.68
N SER A 89 -4.01 -0.56 -1.35
CA SER A 89 -4.87 -0.14 -0.21
C SER A 89 -6.32 -0.67 -0.27
N ARG A 90 -6.63 -1.51 -1.25
CA ARG A 90 -7.96 -2.08 -1.52
C ARG A 90 -8.12 -3.52 -1.01
N ASN A 91 -7.07 -4.14 -0.50
CA ASN A 91 -7.13 -5.47 0.13
C ASN A 91 -6.85 -5.35 1.63
N LYS A 92 -7.58 -6.09 2.48
CA LYS A 92 -7.49 -6.03 3.95
C LYS A 92 -6.05 -6.22 4.45
N ILE A 93 -5.28 -7.09 3.79
CA ILE A 93 -3.87 -7.35 4.09
C ILE A 93 -2.99 -6.13 3.75
N GLY A 94 -3.24 -5.47 2.62
CA GLY A 94 -2.52 -4.24 2.25
C GLY A 94 -2.80 -3.07 3.19
N LEU A 95 -4.02 -3.00 3.74
CA LEU A 95 -4.36 -2.03 4.79
C LEU A 95 -3.64 -2.33 6.10
N LEU A 96 -3.58 -3.61 6.53
CA LEU A 96 -2.85 -4.01 7.74
C LEU A 96 -1.36 -3.69 7.63
N ASN A 97 -0.72 -4.03 6.50
CA ASN A 97 0.68 -3.69 6.26
C ASN A 97 0.92 -2.18 6.26
N LYS A 98 -0.04 -1.39 5.75
CA LYS A 98 0.06 0.06 5.77
C LYS A 98 -0.11 0.63 7.18
N ILE A 99 -0.97 0.04 8.00
CA ILE A 99 -1.11 0.41 9.42
C ILE A 99 0.21 0.13 10.15
N GLU A 100 0.78 -1.07 10.00
CA GLU A 100 2.05 -1.43 10.64
C GLU A 100 3.20 -0.50 10.21
N GLN A 101 3.27 -0.18 8.91
CA GLN A 101 4.23 0.80 8.40
C GLN A 101 4.04 2.18 9.05
N LEU A 102 2.80 2.68 9.10
CA LEU A 102 2.50 4.00 9.68
C LEU A 102 2.75 4.04 11.18
N GLU A 103 2.50 2.95 11.90
CA GLU A 103 2.80 2.83 13.33
C GLU A 103 4.31 2.85 13.57
N SER A 104 5.09 2.16 12.74
CA SER A 104 6.56 2.21 12.81
C SER A 104 7.10 3.61 12.50
N GLU A 105 6.58 4.27 11.46
CA GLU A 105 6.94 5.66 11.12
C GLU A 105 6.58 6.62 12.27
N LYS A 106 5.41 6.45 12.90
CA LYS A 106 5.00 7.24 14.07
C LYS A 106 5.98 7.06 15.23
N GLN A 107 6.30 5.80 15.59
CA GLN A 107 7.24 5.52 16.68
C GLN A 107 8.63 6.13 16.42
N LEU A 108 9.10 6.07 15.18
CA LEU A 108 10.37 6.67 14.79
C LEU A 108 10.33 8.21 14.96
N VAL A 109 9.26 8.85 14.51
CA VAL A 109 9.08 10.31 14.65
C VAL A 109 8.97 10.72 16.12
N GLU A 110 8.22 9.98 16.93
CA GLU A 110 8.10 10.22 18.37
C GLU A 110 9.45 10.06 19.08
N GLY A 111 10.23 9.04 18.73
CA GLY A 111 11.59 8.84 19.24
C GLY A 111 12.53 9.99 18.87
N ASN A 112 12.52 10.41 17.60
CA ASN A 112 13.31 11.55 17.14
C ASN A 112 12.91 12.85 17.85
N LEU A 113 11.61 13.08 18.04
CA LEU A 113 11.10 14.24 18.76
C LEU A 113 11.58 14.25 20.22
N LEU A 114 11.57 13.11 20.90
CA LEU A 114 12.08 12.98 22.26
C LEU A 114 13.57 13.35 22.35
N VAL A 115 14.39 12.82 21.44
CA VAL A 115 15.84 13.10 21.37
C VAL A 115 16.10 14.58 21.14
N VAL A 116 15.41 15.19 20.17
CA VAL A 116 15.56 16.63 19.85
C VAL A 116 15.12 17.49 21.02
N THR A 117 13.99 17.17 21.66
CA THR A 117 13.49 17.89 22.83
C THR A 117 14.49 17.83 23.98
N HIS A 118 15.06 16.65 24.22
CA HIS A 118 16.07 16.47 25.27
C HIS A 118 17.35 17.27 24.99
N ALA A 119 17.87 17.22 23.76
CA ALA A 119 19.05 17.98 23.35
C ALA A 119 18.82 19.50 23.46
N LEU A 120 17.64 19.98 23.09
CA LEU A 120 17.26 21.38 23.24
C LEU A 120 17.18 21.80 24.71
N GLN A 121 16.59 20.97 25.58
CA GLN A 121 16.54 21.24 27.02
C GLN A 121 17.94 21.34 27.64
N LEU A 122 18.85 20.44 27.26
CA LEU A 122 20.26 20.49 27.68
C LEU A 122 20.94 21.77 27.18
N SER A 123 20.69 22.15 25.94
CA SER A 123 21.26 23.37 25.34
C SER A 123 20.80 24.63 26.07
N LEU A 124 19.51 24.74 26.40
CA LEU A 124 18.95 25.85 27.20
C LEU A 124 19.58 25.91 28.61
N ASN A 125 19.77 24.76 29.25
CA ASN A 125 20.42 24.69 30.56
C ASN A 125 21.89 25.12 30.52
N LEU A 126 22.62 24.79 29.44
CA LEU A 126 23.99 25.25 29.24
C LEU A 126 24.03 26.77 29.02
N CYS A 127 23.17 27.31 28.15
CA CYS A 127 23.04 28.76 27.96
C CYS A 127 22.75 29.49 29.28
N GLU A 128 21.86 28.95 30.11
CA GLU A 128 21.55 29.53 31.43
C GLU A 128 22.80 29.59 32.32
N LYS A 129 23.63 28.54 32.33
CA LYS A 129 24.90 28.54 33.08
C LYS A 129 25.85 29.61 32.57
N TYR A 130 26.00 29.76 31.25
CA TYR A 130 26.88 30.78 30.67
C TYR A 130 26.40 32.20 30.94
N VAL A 131 25.10 32.46 30.81
CA VAL A 131 24.52 33.78 31.11
C VAL A 131 24.74 34.19 32.56
N ARG A 132 24.65 33.24 33.51
CA ARG A 132 24.96 33.47 34.92
C ARG A 132 26.45 33.77 35.18
N LEU A 133 27.36 33.23 34.36
CA LEU A 133 28.81 33.48 34.50
C LEU A 133 29.23 34.87 34.00
N VAL A 134 28.49 35.46 33.05
CA VAL A 134 28.86 36.72 32.39
C VAL A 134 28.46 37.97 33.20
N ASN A 135 27.75 37.82 34.34
CA ASN A 135 27.37 38.91 35.26
C ASN A 135 26.71 40.14 34.56
N HIS A 136 25.92 39.92 33.52
CA HIS A 136 25.19 40.99 32.82
C HIS A 136 23.68 40.84 33.06
N PRO A 137 23.08 41.62 34.00
CA PRO A 137 21.71 41.39 34.46
C PRO A 137 20.66 41.55 33.36
N GLU A 138 20.82 42.53 32.46
CA GLU A 138 19.91 42.75 31.32
C GLU A 138 19.84 41.52 30.40
N ARG A 139 20.98 40.89 30.10
CA ARG A 139 21.03 39.68 29.25
C ARG A 139 20.41 38.46 29.93
N ALA A 140 20.47 38.41 31.27
CA ALA A 140 19.83 37.35 32.04
C ALA A 140 18.30 37.46 32.04
N GLU A 141 17.77 38.68 32.04
CA GLU A 141 16.33 38.91 31.90
C GLU A 141 15.83 38.61 30.50
N THR A 142 16.53 39.07 29.44
CA THR A 142 16.18 38.75 28.05
C THR A 142 16.18 37.24 27.81
N PHE A 143 17.22 36.53 28.28
CA PHE A 143 17.30 35.07 28.14
C PHE A 143 16.15 34.34 28.83
N LYS A 144 15.70 34.81 30.02
CA LYS A 144 14.56 34.20 30.72
C LYS A 144 13.27 34.34 29.92
N ALA A 145 13.04 35.49 29.30
CA ALA A 145 11.84 35.73 28.48
C ALA A 145 11.83 34.83 27.22
N GLU A 146 12.94 34.82 26.46
CA GLU A 146 13.07 34.00 25.25
C GLU A 146 12.99 32.50 25.56
N ARG A 147 13.61 32.05 26.65
CA ARG A 147 13.51 30.65 27.10
C ARG A 147 12.07 30.25 27.38
N LEU A 148 11.29 31.14 28.00
CA LEU A 148 9.90 30.86 28.37
C LEU A 148 9.04 30.72 27.10
N GLU A 149 9.27 31.56 26.10
CA GLU A 149 8.64 31.45 24.78
C GLU A 149 8.96 30.11 24.08
N ILE A 150 10.24 29.70 24.08
CA ILE A 150 10.67 28.41 23.51
C ILE A 150 10.00 27.23 24.23
N LEU A 151 9.94 27.26 25.56
CA LEU A 151 9.27 26.22 26.34
C LEU A 151 7.76 26.20 26.12
N GLN A 152 7.12 27.36 25.93
CA GLN A 152 5.71 27.44 25.57
C GLN A 152 5.45 26.82 24.20
N MET A 153 6.28 27.11 23.20
CA MET A 153 6.18 26.50 21.86
C MET A 153 6.30 24.97 21.92
N LEU A 154 7.19 24.44 22.76
CA LEU A 154 7.31 22.99 23.00
C LEU A 154 6.07 22.42 23.70
N SER A 155 5.50 23.12 24.68
CA SER A 155 4.32 22.66 25.42
C SER A 155 3.01 22.68 24.60
N TYR A 156 2.84 23.64 23.69
CA TYR A 156 1.68 23.70 22.78
C TYR A 156 1.63 22.52 21.81
N SER A 157 2.77 21.89 21.52
CA SER A 157 2.83 20.69 20.68
C SER A 157 2.37 19.41 21.40
N GLN A 158 2.35 19.39 22.73
CA GLN A 158 1.95 18.23 23.54
C GLN A 158 0.44 18.17 23.85
N ASN A 159 -0.28 19.29 23.76
CA ASN A 159 -1.71 19.40 24.13
C ASN A 159 -2.70 19.25 22.96
N ARG A 160 -2.26 18.84 21.76
CA ARG A 160 -3.14 18.57 20.59
C ARG A 160 -3.26 17.08 20.24
N GLN A 161 -3.17 16.20 21.24
CA GLN A 161 -3.50 14.78 21.10
C GLN A 161 -4.79 14.48 21.86
#